data_AF-A0A246SNE7-F1
#
_entry.id   AF-A0A246SNE7-F1
#
_cell.length_a   1.000
_cell.length_b   1.000
_cell.length_c   1.000
_cell.angle_alpha   90.00
_cell.angle_beta   90.00
_cell.angle_gamma   90.00
#
_symmetry.space_group_name_H-M   'P 1'
#
loop_
_entity.id
_entity.type
_entity.pdbx_description
1 polymer ?
#
loop_
_entity_poly.entity_id
_entity_poly.type
_entity_poly.pdbx_seq_one_letter_code
_entity_poly.pdbx_strand_id
1 'polypeptide(L)'
;MRTTQSLSITLPIEMAEMVKAKVASGEYATESEVIRDGLRTLAARDAAVERWLREEVAPVYDEIKAHPEKTVSLEDAFEGFNKRIKSIAKTR
;
A
#
# COMPACT_ATOMS: atom_id res chain seq x y z
N MET A 1 -23.77 3.92 25.07
CA MET A 1 -23.63 2.89 23.99
C MET A 1 -22.20 2.35 24.05
N ARG A 2 -21.98 1.04 23.88
CA ARG A 2 -20.61 0.48 23.84
C ARG A 2 -20.03 0.70 22.44
N THR A 3 -18.80 1.20 22.35
CA THR A 3 -18.06 1.42 21.10
C THR A 3 -17.07 0.29 20.78
N THR A 4 -16.98 -0.72 21.64
CA THR A 4 -16.05 -1.85 21.52
C THR A 4 -16.74 -3.20 21.74
N GLN A 5 -16.30 -4.20 20.99
CA GLN A 5 -16.72 -5.60 21.09
C GLN A 5 -15.48 -6.48 21.31
N SER A 6 -15.57 -7.45 22.22
CA SER A 6 -14.51 -8.45 22.42
C SER A 6 -14.61 -9.54 21.36
N LEU A 7 -13.47 -10.00 20.85
CA LEU A 7 -13.36 -11.08 19.87
C LEU A 7 -12.32 -12.09 20.36
N SER A 8 -12.63 -13.38 20.25
CA SER A 8 -11.65 -14.44 20.43
C SER A 8 -11.08 -14.83 19.07
N ILE A 9 -9.76 -14.79 18.93
CA ILE A 9 -9.05 -15.09 17.69
C ILE A 9 -7.98 -16.15 17.93
N THR A 10 -7.86 -17.08 17.01
CA THR A 10 -6.76 -18.06 17.00
C THR A 10 -5.66 -17.55 16.08
N LEU A 11 -4.46 -17.45 16.62
CA LEU A 11 -3.27 -17.06 15.86
C LEU A 11 -2.32 -18.26 15.74
N PRO A 12 -1.53 -18.35 14.65
CA PRO A 12 -0.34 -19.20 14.63
C PRO A 12 0.56 -18.89 15.83
N ILE A 13 1.22 -19.91 16.38
CA ILE A 13 2.04 -19.79 17.59
C ILE A 13 3.05 -18.65 17.46
N GLU A 14 3.75 -18.56 16.34
CA GLU A 14 4.75 -17.53 16.08
C GLU A 14 4.16 -16.11 16.13
N MET A 15 2.94 -15.92 15.61
CA MET A 15 2.26 -14.62 15.65
C MET A 15 1.77 -14.28 17.05
N ALA A 16 1.30 -15.28 17.82
CA ALA A 16 0.92 -15.07 19.21
C ALA A 16 2.15 -14.63 20.05
N GLU A 17 3.30 -15.26 19.85
CA GLU A 17 4.55 -14.87 20.51
C GLU A 17 5.02 -13.49 20.08
N MET A 18 4.86 -13.12 18.80
CA MET A 18 5.15 -11.76 18.33
C MET A 18 4.29 -10.71 19.05
N VAL A 19 3.00 -10.95 19.21
CA VAL A 19 2.09 -10.04 19.94
C VAL A 19 2.50 -9.93 21.41
N LYS A 20 2.79 -11.05 22.07
CA LYS A 20 3.26 -11.04 23.47
C LYS A 20 4.57 -10.29 23.62
N ALA A 21 5.52 -10.48 22.70
CA ALA A 21 6.82 -9.80 22.75
C ALA A 21 6.69 -8.28 22.65
N LYS A 22 5.75 -7.79 21.83
CA LYS A 22 5.43 -6.35 21.70
C LYS A 22 4.82 -5.74 22.96
N VAL A 23 4.06 -6.51 23.71
CA VAL A 23 3.53 -6.06 25.01
C VAL A 23 4.63 -6.14 26.08
N ALA A 24 5.39 -7.23 26.12
CA ALA A 24 6.48 -7.42 27.07
C ALA A 24 7.62 -6.39 26.93
N SER A 25 7.85 -5.88 25.71
CA SER A 25 8.81 -4.80 25.47
C SER A 25 8.32 -3.42 25.95
N GLY A 26 7.03 -3.28 26.26
CA GLY A 26 6.39 -2.02 26.59
C GLY A 26 6.03 -1.15 25.37
N GLU A 27 6.18 -1.66 24.15
CA GLU A 27 5.76 -0.94 22.93
C GLU A 27 4.23 -0.75 22.90
N TYR A 28 3.49 -1.70 23.48
CA TYR A 28 2.03 -1.65 23.64
C TYR A 28 1.61 -2.05 25.05
N ALA A 29 0.50 -1.50 25.54
CA ALA A 29 -0.01 -1.83 26.87
C ALA A 29 -0.79 -3.15 26.89
N THR A 30 -1.40 -3.55 25.77
CA THR A 30 -2.21 -4.77 25.66
C THR A 30 -2.09 -5.43 24.29
N GLU A 31 -2.38 -6.72 24.20
CA GLU A 31 -2.46 -7.46 22.94
C GLU A 31 -3.53 -6.87 22.02
N SER A 32 -4.64 -6.41 22.61
CA SER A 32 -5.71 -5.74 21.86
C SER A 32 -5.26 -4.45 21.18
N GLU A 33 -4.27 -3.74 21.73
CA GLU A 33 -3.68 -2.57 21.08
C GLU A 33 -2.83 -2.95 19.87
N VAL A 34 -1.99 -3.98 20.01
CA VAL A 34 -1.18 -4.52 18.91
C VAL A 34 -2.08 -4.88 17.72
N ILE A 35 -3.17 -5.61 17.98
CA ILE A 35 -4.10 -6.03 16.94
C ILE A 35 -4.84 -4.83 16.32
N ARG A 36 -5.32 -3.88 17.14
CA ARG A 36 -5.99 -2.68 16.62
C ARG A 36 -5.06 -1.84 15.74
N ASP A 37 -3.82 -1.68 16.14
CA ASP A 37 -2.84 -0.91 15.35
C ASP A 37 -2.52 -1.60 14.03
N GLY A 38 -2.30 -2.92 14.06
CA GLY A 38 -2.14 -3.72 12.84
C GLY A 38 -3.34 -3.60 11.88
N LEU A 39 -4.57 -3.65 12.40
CA LEU A 39 -5.78 -3.49 11.59
C LEU A 39 -5.91 -2.08 10.98
N ARG A 40 -5.55 -1.02 11.72
CA ARG A 40 -5.56 0.35 11.18
C ARG A 40 -4.52 0.53 10.09
N THR A 41 -3.33 -0.04 10.28
CA THR A 41 -2.27 0.01 9.29
C THR A 41 -2.66 -0.72 8.01
N LEU A 42 -3.30 -1.89 8.13
CA LEU A 42 -3.85 -2.62 6.98
C LEU A 42 -4.91 -1.79 6.25
N ALA A 43 -5.88 -1.24 6.97
CA ALA A 43 -6.94 -0.42 6.39
C ALA A 43 -6.40 0.84 5.68
N ALA A 44 -5.40 1.50 6.26
CA ALA A 44 -4.77 2.68 5.66
C ALA A 44 -4.02 2.32 4.37
N ARG A 45 -3.32 1.19 4.35
CA ARG A 45 -2.65 0.67 3.15
C ARG A 45 -3.67 0.38 2.04
N ASP A 46 -4.74 -0.32 2.36
CA ASP A 46 -5.76 -0.69 1.38
C ASP A 46 -6.47 0.56 0.81
N ALA A 47 -6.79 1.53 1.67
CA ALA A 47 -7.37 2.81 1.24
C ALA A 47 -6.42 3.63 0.35
N ALA A 48 -5.11 3.58 0.60
CA ALA A 48 -4.14 4.26 -0.25
C ALA A 48 -4.07 3.64 -1.65
N VAL A 49 -4.08 2.30 -1.75
CA VAL A 49 -4.11 1.59 -3.03
C VAL A 49 -5.41 1.88 -3.79
N GLU A 50 -6.56 1.79 -3.12
CA GLU A 50 -7.85 2.05 -3.75
C GLU A 50 -7.96 3.49 -4.28
N ARG A 51 -7.47 4.46 -3.50
CA ARG A 51 -7.43 5.85 -3.94
C ARG A 51 -6.56 6.03 -5.18
N TRP A 52 -5.35 5.47 -5.18
CA TRP A 52 -4.46 5.52 -6.34
C TRP A 52 -5.08 4.89 -7.59
N LEU A 53 -5.75 3.74 -7.45
CA LEU A 53 -6.47 3.10 -8.55
C LEU A 53 -7.58 3.98 -9.11
N ARG A 54 -8.38 4.61 -8.24
CA ARG A 54 -9.52 5.44 -8.65
C ARG A 54 -9.10 6.78 -9.23
N GLU A 55 -8.10 7.42 -8.66
CA GLU A 55 -7.73 8.80 -8.97
C GLU A 55 -6.67 8.90 -10.07
N GLU A 56 -5.81 7.88 -10.23
CA GLU A 56 -4.74 7.91 -11.23
C GLU A 56 -4.94 6.88 -12.33
N VAL A 57 -5.18 5.62 -11.97
CA VAL A 57 -5.20 4.53 -12.97
C VAL A 57 -6.48 4.57 -13.82
N ALA A 58 -7.65 4.66 -13.19
CA ALA A 58 -8.92 4.65 -13.91
C ALA A 58 -9.05 5.81 -14.93
N PRO A 59 -8.70 7.07 -14.60
CA PRO A 59 -8.76 8.16 -15.57
C PRO A 59 -7.82 7.96 -16.77
N VAL A 60 -6.59 7.48 -16.53
CA VAL A 60 -5.64 7.19 -17.63
C VAL A 60 -6.17 6.08 -18.53
N TYR A 61 -6.75 5.03 -17.95
CA TYR A 61 -7.36 3.96 -18.71
C TYR A 61 -8.54 4.45 -19.56
N ASP A 62 -9.44 5.24 -18.98
CA ASP A 62 -10.60 5.79 -19.69
C ASP A 62 -10.16 6.73 -20.83
N GLU A 63 -9.13 7.54 -20.61
CA GLU A 63 -8.54 8.41 -21.64
C GLU A 63 -7.94 7.60 -22.79
N ILE A 64 -7.12 6.58 -22.50
CA ILE A 64 -6.51 5.72 -23.52
C ILE A 64 -7.58 4.94 -24.28
N LYS A 65 -8.63 4.47 -23.59
CA LYS A 65 -9.75 3.78 -24.22
C LYS A 65 -10.53 4.69 -25.17
N ALA A 66 -10.70 5.96 -24.81
CA ALA A 66 -11.34 6.96 -25.66
C ALA A 66 -10.43 7.46 -26.80
N HIS A 67 -9.11 7.48 -26.57
CA HIS A 67 -8.09 8.02 -27.46
C HIS A 67 -6.90 7.06 -27.64
N PRO A 68 -7.08 5.91 -28.33
CA PRO A 68 -6.00 4.94 -28.52
C PRO A 68 -4.77 5.51 -29.25
N GLU A 69 -4.95 6.54 -30.07
CA GLU A 69 -3.90 7.25 -30.80
C GLU A 69 -2.89 7.95 -29.88
N LYS A 70 -3.23 8.18 -28.60
CA LYS A 70 -2.31 8.75 -27.60
C LYS A 70 -1.31 7.73 -27.04
N THR A 71 -1.48 6.45 -27.37
CA THR A 71 -0.53 5.41 -26.97
C THR A 71 0.73 5.48 -27.83
N VAL A 72 1.82 4.99 -27.26
CA VAL A 72 3.11 4.81 -27.97
C VAL A 72 3.46 3.33 -27.97
N SER A 73 4.31 2.93 -28.91
CA SER A 73 4.88 1.58 -28.87
C SER A 73 5.69 1.39 -27.58
N LEU A 74 5.82 0.14 -27.14
CA LEU A 74 6.59 -0.18 -25.95
C LEU A 74 8.08 0.17 -26.17
N GLU A 75 8.57 -0.03 -27.38
CA GLU A 75 9.91 0.30 -27.82
C GLU A 75 10.19 1.80 -27.68
N ASP A 76 9.29 2.65 -28.20
CA ASP A 76 9.42 4.11 -28.12
C ASP A 76 9.36 4.60 -26.66
N ALA A 77 8.50 3.99 -25.83
CA ALA A 77 8.40 4.31 -24.41
C ALA A 77 9.72 4.04 -23.67
N PHE A 78 10.33 2.86 -23.89
CA PHE A 78 11.61 2.51 -23.27
C PHE A 78 12.76 3.38 -23.80
N GLU A 79 12.75 3.74 -25.08
CA GLU A 79 13.75 4.64 -25.64
C GLU A 79 13.67 6.02 -24.96
N GLY A 80 12.45 6.57 -24.83
CA GLY A 80 12.20 7.84 -24.15
C GLY A 80 12.67 7.82 -22.69
N PHE A 81 12.33 6.75 -21.95
CA PHE A 81 12.79 6.56 -20.57
C PHE A 81 14.31 6.53 -20.45
N ASN A 82 14.99 5.74 -21.29
CA ASN A 82 16.46 5.63 -21.28
C ASN A 82 17.15 6.96 -21.60
N LYS A 83 16.60 7.73 -22.55
CA LYS A 83 17.08 9.08 -22.86
C LYS A 83 16.98 10.00 -21.63
N ARG A 84 15.87 9.93 -20.88
CA ARG A 84 15.67 10.73 -19.66
C ARG A 84 16.63 10.34 -18.54
N ILE A 85 16.86 9.05 -18.30
CA ILE A 85 17.82 8.59 -17.29
C ILE A 85 19.24 9.06 -17.63
N LYS A 86 19.65 8.94 -18.90
CA LYS A 86 20.99 9.40 -19.35
C LYS A 86 21.18 10.91 -19.18
N SER A 87 20.16 11.73 -19.41
CA SER A 87 20.29 13.18 -19.25
C SER A 87 20.43 13.60 -17.78
N ILE A 88 19.72 12.92 -16.88
CA ILE A 88 19.87 13.12 -15.42
C ILE A 88 21.27 12.71 -14.97
N ALA A 89 21.79 11.58 -15.46
CA ALA A 89 23.13 11.10 -15.11
C ALA A 89 24.26 12.01 -15.63
N LYS A 90 24.08 12.66 -16.78
CA LYS A 90 25.06 13.58 -17.39
C LYS A 90 25.11 14.97 -16.73
N THR A 91 24.13 15.29 -15.88
CA THR A 91 24.00 16.59 -15.19
C THR A 91 24.63 16.56 -13.79
N ARG A 92 25.09 15.40 -13.32
CA ARG A 92 25.92 15.24 -12.12
C ARG A 92 27.38 15.11 -12.50
#